data_AF-A0A6F8YNJ6-F1
#
_entry.id   AF-A0A6F8YNJ6-F1
#
_cell.length_a   1.000
_cell.length_b   1.000
_cell.length_c   1.000
_cell.angle_alpha   90.00
_cell.angle_beta   90.00
_cell.angle_gamma   90.00
#
_symmetry.space_group_name_H-M   'P 1'
#
loop_
_entity.id
_entity.type
_entity.pdbx_description
1 polymer ?
#
loop_
_entity_poly.entity_id
_entity_poly.type
_entity_poly.pdbx_seq_one_letter_code
_entity_poly.pdbx_strand_id
1 'polypeptide(L)'
;MDRTTRQAAVWATAVAVPLTLVVALLAVLATRPDDTPAAAPSPTAPRPQSTTPVAMPAPELSTRAATVCRALLSQLPASIRELSQRPVTAGPEQNAAYGDPAITVSCGVAMPEIPPTDLVYPLSRVCWHSADRPDATEWTTVDREVPVRVTVPKRYDEPGQWTIAFSDPVVATVPSLEQIPTGCGP
;
A
#
# COMPACT_ATOMS: atom_id res chain seq x y z
N MET A 1 -68.82 -4.35 -42.02
CA MET A 1 -67.43 -4.09 -41.60
C MET A 1 -66.81 -5.37 -41.06
N ASP A 2 -65.69 -5.87 -41.56
CA ASP A 2 -65.41 -6.44 -42.89
C ASP A 2 -64.21 -7.40 -42.65
N ARG A 3 -64.20 -8.61 -43.24
CA ARG A 3 -63.18 -9.68 -42.98
C ARG A 3 -61.75 -9.19 -43.26
N THR A 4 -61.63 -8.20 -44.12
CA THR A 4 -60.43 -7.46 -44.53
C THR A 4 -59.66 -6.84 -43.36
N THR A 5 -60.31 -6.40 -42.28
CA THR A 5 -59.60 -5.77 -41.15
C THR A 5 -58.85 -6.76 -40.24
N ARG A 6 -59.31 -8.01 -40.14
CA ARG A 6 -58.60 -9.06 -39.36
C ARG A 6 -57.37 -9.60 -40.07
N GLN A 7 -57.30 -9.53 -41.40
CA GLN A 7 -56.12 -9.97 -42.15
C GLN A 7 -54.95 -8.99 -42.01
N ALA A 8 -55.21 -7.68 -41.93
CA ALA A 8 -54.16 -6.65 -41.82
C ALA A 8 -53.32 -6.77 -40.53
N ALA A 9 -53.92 -7.20 -39.42
CA ALA A 9 -53.21 -7.36 -38.14
C ALA A 9 -52.29 -8.59 -38.08
N VAL A 10 -52.55 -9.62 -38.89
CA VAL A 10 -51.77 -10.88 -38.87
C VAL A 10 -50.48 -10.77 -39.70
N TRP A 11 -50.47 -9.96 -40.76
CA TRP A 11 -49.28 -9.79 -41.62
C TRP A 11 -48.20 -8.89 -41.00
N ALA A 12 -48.56 -7.98 -40.09
CA ALA A 12 -47.61 -7.07 -39.45
C ALA A 12 -46.60 -7.80 -38.54
N THR A 13 -46.98 -8.92 -37.92
CA THR A 13 -46.09 -9.75 -37.08
C THR A 13 -45.22 -10.72 -37.87
N ALA A 14 -45.58 -11.05 -39.12
CA ALA A 14 -44.89 -12.07 -39.90
C ALA A 14 -43.51 -11.63 -40.44
N VAL A 15 -43.28 -10.32 -40.59
CA VAL A 15 -42.01 -9.77 -41.13
C VAL A 15 -41.13 -9.16 -40.02
N ALA A 16 -41.74 -8.60 -38.98
CA ALA A 16 -40.99 -7.95 -37.90
C ALA A 16 -40.14 -8.95 -37.09
N VAL A 17 -40.68 -10.15 -36.81
CA VAL A 17 -39.98 -11.19 -36.02
C VAL A 17 -38.77 -11.80 -36.74
N PRO A 18 -38.83 -12.21 -38.02
CA PRO A 18 -37.63 -12.72 -38.69
C PRO A 18 -36.56 -11.65 -38.85
N LEU A 19 -36.94 -10.37 -39.06
CA LEU A 19 -35.97 -9.28 -39.17
C LEU A 19 -35.24 -9.04 -37.84
N THR A 20 -35.95 -9.02 -36.71
CA THR A 20 -35.31 -8.86 -35.39
C THR A 20 -34.42 -10.05 -35.04
N LEU A 21 -34.80 -11.28 -35.40
CA LEU A 21 -33.95 -12.47 -35.23
C LEU A 21 -32.67 -12.40 -36.07
N VAL A 22 -32.76 -11.95 -37.33
CA VAL A 22 -31.57 -11.79 -38.19
C VAL A 22 -30.62 -10.72 -37.64
N VAL A 23 -31.15 -9.58 -37.19
CA VAL A 23 -30.32 -8.51 -36.60
C VAL A 23 -29.68 -8.96 -35.29
N ALA A 24 -30.42 -9.65 -34.41
CA ALA A 24 -29.88 -10.19 -33.17
C ALA A 24 -28.79 -11.25 -33.43
N LEU A 25 -28.99 -12.12 -34.42
CA LEU A 25 -28.01 -13.13 -34.81
C LEU A 25 -26.74 -12.49 -35.41
N LEU A 26 -26.89 -11.48 -36.26
CA LEU A 26 -25.75 -10.73 -36.80
C LEU A 26 -24.97 -9.99 -35.71
N ALA A 27 -25.66 -9.41 -34.73
CA ALA A 27 -25.01 -8.80 -33.57
C ALA A 27 -24.19 -9.83 -32.78
N VAL A 28 -24.75 -11.01 -32.50
CA VAL A 28 -24.04 -12.11 -31.81
C VAL A 28 -22.86 -12.64 -32.62
N LEU A 29 -22.98 -12.72 -33.95
CA LEU A 29 -21.91 -13.14 -34.84
C LEU A 29 -20.77 -12.12 -34.93
N ALA A 30 -21.09 -10.82 -34.90
CA ALA A 30 -20.11 -9.74 -34.96
C ALA A 30 -19.36 -9.52 -33.64
N THR A 31 -19.96 -9.88 -32.50
CA THR A 31 -19.33 -9.75 -31.17
C THR A 31 -18.62 -11.02 -30.71
N ARG A 32 -18.36 -11.99 -31.59
CA ARG A 32 -17.54 -13.15 -31.22
C ARG A 32 -16.19 -12.63 -30.72
N PRO A 33 -15.82 -12.89 -29.47
CA PRO A 33 -14.49 -12.56 -29.00
C PRO A 33 -13.51 -13.26 -29.93
N ASP A 34 -12.54 -12.53 -30.48
CA ASP A 34 -11.42 -13.18 -31.13
C ASP A 34 -10.75 -14.10 -30.10
N ASP A 35 -10.92 -15.42 -30.25
CA ASP A 35 -10.13 -16.45 -29.57
C ASP A 35 -8.69 -16.44 -30.12
N THR A 36 -8.10 -15.25 -30.26
CA THR A 36 -6.67 -15.10 -30.39
C THR A 36 -6.13 -15.33 -28.99
N PRO A 37 -5.37 -16.41 -28.72
CA PRO A 37 -4.73 -16.56 -27.43
C PRO A 37 -3.86 -15.32 -27.25
N ALA A 38 -4.27 -14.42 -26.36
CA ALA A 38 -3.45 -13.29 -25.97
C ALA A 38 -2.10 -13.88 -25.62
N ALA A 39 -1.04 -13.44 -26.33
CA ALA A 39 0.31 -13.87 -26.02
C ALA A 39 0.47 -13.75 -24.51
N ALA A 40 0.68 -14.88 -23.83
CA ALA A 40 0.80 -14.89 -22.39
C ALA A 40 1.86 -13.84 -22.04
N PRO A 41 1.59 -12.93 -21.09
CA PRO A 41 2.60 -11.95 -20.70
C PRO A 41 3.85 -12.75 -20.33
N SER A 42 4.94 -12.53 -21.07
CA SER A 42 6.22 -13.16 -20.77
C SER A 42 6.48 -12.99 -19.28
N PRO A 43 6.82 -14.05 -18.53
CA PRO A 43 7.12 -13.92 -17.12
C PRO A 43 8.23 -12.89 -17.00
N THR A 44 7.91 -11.72 -16.46
CA THR A 44 8.91 -10.70 -16.17
C THR A 44 9.80 -11.32 -15.11
N ALA A 45 11.01 -11.72 -15.50
CA ALA A 45 11.99 -12.22 -14.55
C ALA A 45 12.15 -11.16 -13.44
N PRO A 46 12.18 -11.57 -12.15
CA PRO A 46 12.39 -10.64 -11.05
C PRO A 46 13.64 -9.79 -11.32
N ARG A 47 13.49 -8.47 -11.29
CA ARG A 47 14.63 -7.56 -11.46
C ARG A 47 15.62 -7.82 -10.31
N PRO A 48 16.93 -7.90 -10.56
CA PRO A 48 17.92 -8.05 -9.50
C PRO A 48 17.78 -6.91 -8.49
N GLN A 49 17.75 -7.25 -7.20
CA GLN A 49 17.69 -6.32 -6.08
C GLN A 49 19.00 -6.33 -5.31
N SER A 50 19.41 -5.17 -4.81
CA SER A 50 20.60 -5.04 -3.97
C SER A 50 20.41 -5.79 -2.65
N THR A 51 21.35 -6.67 -2.32
CA THR A 51 21.40 -7.38 -1.03
C THR A 51 22.46 -6.80 -0.09
N THR A 52 23.14 -5.73 -0.51
CA THR A 52 24.19 -5.09 0.29
C THR A 52 23.62 -4.61 1.62
N PRO A 53 24.28 -4.88 2.76
CA PRO A 53 23.83 -4.38 4.05
C PRO A 53 23.71 -2.85 4.08
N VAL A 54 22.64 -2.35 4.70
CA VAL A 54 22.37 -0.92 4.84
C VAL A 54 22.95 -0.42 6.17
N ALA A 55 23.75 0.64 6.11
CA ALA A 55 24.36 1.25 7.28
C ALA A 55 23.30 1.92 8.15
N MET A 56 23.20 1.52 9.42
CA MET A 56 22.24 2.10 10.37
C MET A 56 22.85 2.22 11.78
N PRO A 57 22.51 3.27 12.54
CA PRO A 57 22.89 3.37 13.94
C PRO A 57 22.08 2.39 14.79
N ALA A 58 22.70 1.84 15.84
CA ALA A 58 22.04 0.99 16.82
C ALA A 58 22.30 1.53 18.23
N PRO A 59 21.61 2.62 18.64
CA PRO A 59 21.74 3.12 20.00
C PRO A 59 21.21 2.10 21.01
N GLU A 60 21.82 2.09 22.20
CA GLU A 60 21.36 1.30 23.33
C GLU A 60 19.93 1.69 23.72
N LEU A 61 19.07 0.68 23.86
CA LEU A 61 17.67 0.85 24.25
C LEU A 61 17.45 0.37 25.69
N SER A 62 16.43 0.92 26.36
CA SER A 62 15.95 0.36 27.61
C SER A 62 15.42 -1.07 27.39
N THR A 63 15.43 -1.91 28.44
CA THR A 63 14.92 -3.30 28.35
C THR A 63 13.49 -3.36 27.80
N ARG A 64 12.65 -2.40 28.18
CA ARG A 64 11.27 -2.30 27.70
C ARG A 64 11.23 -1.97 26.20
N ALA A 65 11.96 -0.95 25.76
CA ALA A 65 12.02 -0.56 24.36
C ALA A 65 12.60 -1.68 23.48
N ALA A 66 13.70 -2.32 23.90
CA ALA A 66 14.30 -3.46 23.18
C ALA A 66 13.32 -4.64 23.03
N THR A 67 12.45 -4.88 24.01
CA THR A 67 11.43 -5.94 23.93
C THR A 67 10.34 -5.59 22.92
N VAL A 68 9.85 -4.35 22.94
CA VAL A 68 8.85 -3.86 21.99
C VAL A 68 9.41 -3.84 20.56
N CYS A 69 10.65 -3.36 20.37
CA CYS A 69 11.28 -3.33 19.06
C CYS A 69 11.48 -4.72 18.48
N ARG A 70 11.95 -5.70 19.28
CA ARG A 70 12.01 -7.10 18.79
C ARG A 70 10.66 -7.64 18.37
N ALA A 71 9.58 -7.32 19.10
CA ALA A 71 8.24 -7.72 18.71
C ALA A 71 7.83 -7.07 17.38
N LEU A 72 8.07 -5.78 17.20
CA LEU A 72 7.82 -5.08 15.93
C LEU A 72 8.59 -5.71 14.77
N LEU A 73 9.90 -5.90 14.93
CA LEU A 73 10.78 -6.44 13.90
C LEU A 73 10.37 -7.87 13.51
N SER A 74 9.80 -8.65 14.42
CA SER A 74 9.27 -9.99 14.14
C SER A 74 7.99 -10.00 13.30
N GLN A 75 7.27 -8.88 13.25
CA GLN A 75 6.02 -8.70 12.50
C GLN A 75 6.18 -7.85 11.24
N LEU A 76 7.38 -7.33 10.98
CA LEU A 76 7.60 -6.57 9.76
C LEU A 76 7.46 -7.49 8.53
N PRO A 77 6.87 -6.98 7.43
CA PRO A 77 6.70 -7.78 6.24
C PRO A 77 8.05 -8.06 5.58
N ALA A 78 8.21 -9.24 4.95
CA ALA A 78 9.43 -9.58 4.22
C ALA A 78 9.70 -8.65 3.01
N SER A 79 8.67 -7.94 2.54
CA SER A 79 8.74 -7.00 1.43
C SER A 79 7.65 -5.93 1.59
N ILE A 80 7.94 -4.71 1.15
CA ILE A 80 6.97 -3.63 1.01
C ILE A 80 6.78 -3.33 -0.47
N ARG A 81 5.56 -3.55 -0.98
CA ARG A 81 5.30 -3.53 -2.44
C ARG A 81 6.30 -4.45 -3.15
N GLU A 82 7.05 -3.93 -4.11
CA GLU A 82 8.08 -4.66 -4.85
C GLU A 82 9.45 -4.66 -4.16
N LEU A 83 9.62 -3.99 -3.02
CA LEU A 83 10.92 -3.84 -2.34
C LEU A 83 11.12 -4.93 -1.28
N SER A 84 12.06 -5.85 -1.51
CA SER A 84 12.43 -6.86 -0.50
C SER A 84 13.25 -6.26 0.63
N GLN A 85 13.16 -6.88 1.80
CA GLN A 85 13.98 -6.53 2.95
C GLN A 85 15.48 -6.80 2.67
N ARG A 86 16.34 -5.95 3.24
CA ARG A 86 17.80 -6.01 3.17
C ARG A 86 18.39 -6.14 4.58
N PRO A 87 19.56 -6.80 4.72
CA PRO A 87 20.28 -6.80 5.98
C PRO A 87 20.70 -5.37 6.38
N VAL A 88 20.83 -5.14 7.68
CA VAL A 88 21.34 -3.89 8.25
C VAL A 88 22.70 -4.15 8.91
N THR A 89 23.57 -3.15 8.97
CA THR A 89 24.92 -3.32 9.54
C THR A 89 24.93 -3.44 11.06
N ALA A 90 23.92 -2.88 11.74
CA ALA A 90 23.83 -2.88 13.20
C ALA A 90 22.37 -2.85 13.68
N GLY A 91 22.14 -3.45 14.85
CA GLY A 91 20.85 -3.51 15.52
C GLY A 91 19.72 -4.15 14.72
N PRO A 92 19.89 -5.36 14.12
CA PRO A 92 18.82 -6.04 13.38
C PRO A 92 17.57 -6.32 14.24
N GLU A 93 17.69 -6.28 15.56
CA GLU A 93 16.60 -6.36 16.54
C GLU A 93 15.78 -5.08 16.70
N GLN A 94 16.24 -3.94 16.14
CA GLN A 94 15.55 -2.65 16.18
C GLN A 94 15.51 -1.90 14.85
N ASN A 95 16.23 -2.39 13.83
CA ASN A 95 16.39 -1.76 12.54
C ASN A 95 16.04 -2.71 11.39
N ALA A 96 15.39 -2.18 10.35
CA ALA A 96 15.14 -2.88 9.09
C ALA A 96 15.37 -1.94 7.90
N ALA A 97 15.62 -2.51 6.72
CA ALA A 97 15.80 -1.77 5.48
C ALA A 97 15.15 -2.48 4.30
N TYR A 98 14.69 -1.74 3.30
CA TYR A 98 13.97 -2.27 2.13
C TYR A 98 14.41 -1.60 0.83
N GLY A 99 14.63 -2.39 -0.21
CA GLY A 99 14.88 -1.87 -1.56
C GLY A 99 16.17 -1.07 -1.71
N ASP A 100 16.32 -0.40 -2.86
CA ASP A 100 17.53 0.38 -3.18
C ASP A 100 17.22 1.65 -3.99
N PRO A 101 17.59 2.85 -3.49
CA PRO A 101 18.07 3.15 -2.13
C PRO A 101 17.05 2.78 -1.06
N ALA A 102 17.58 2.53 0.13
CA ALA A 102 16.83 1.87 1.19
C ALA A 102 15.79 2.78 1.83
N ILE A 103 14.57 2.29 1.96
CA ILE A 103 13.62 2.78 2.97
C ILE A 103 14.00 2.09 4.28
N THR A 104 14.26 2.86 5.33
CA THR A 104 14.71 2.31 6.62
C THR A 104 13.65 2.46 7.70
N VAL A 105 13.65 1.52 8.64
CA VAL A 105 12.81 1.54 9.84
C VAL A 105 13.74 1.46 11.05
N SER A 106 13.64 2.42 11.97
CA SER A 106 14.35 2.43 13.25
C SER A 106 13.36 2.52 14.39
N CYS A 107 13.35 1.51 15.25
CA CYS A 107 12.52 1.48 16.45
C CYS A 107 13.31 1.97 17.67
N GLY A 108 12.63 2.66 18.59
CA GLY A 108 13.24 3.19 19.81
C GLY A 108 14.00 4.49 19.60
N VAL A 109 13.65 5.26 18.58
CA VAL A 109 14.22 6.61 18.40
C VAL A 109 13.71 7.55 19.48
N ALA A 110 14.41 8.67 19.69
CA ALA A 110 13.90 9.74 20.54
C ALA A 110 12.59 10.32 19.97
N MET A 111 11.65 10.65 20.87
CA MET A 111 10.42 11.35 20.50
C MET A 111 10.79 12.68 19.83
N PRO A 112 10.24 13.01 18.65
CA PRO A 112 10.54 14.28 18.00
C PRO A 112 9.92 15.43 18.78
N GLU A 113 10.59 16.58 18.73
CA GLU A 113 9.96 17.85 19.07
C GLU A 113 9.10 18.29 17.87
N ILE A 114 7.82 18.57 18.11
CA ILE A 114 6.86 18.93 17.07
C ILE A 114 6.58 20.44 17.19
N PRO A 115 7.00 21.26 16.22
CA PRO A 115 6.65 22.67 16.17
C PRO A 115 5.12 22.87 16.20
N PRO A 116 4.59 23.94 16.83
CA PRO A 116 3.14 24.16 16.91
C PRO A 116 2.41 24.27 15.56
N THR A 117 3.14 24.60 14.48
CA THR A 117 2.62 24.74 13.12
C THR A 117 2.75 23.47 12.29
N ASP A 118 3.45 22.44 12.80
CA ASP A 118 3.65 21.20 12.09
C ASP A 118 2.39 20.32 12.17
N LEU A 119 2.24 19.47 11.16
CA LEU A 119 1.12 18.56 11.06
C LEU A 119 1.51 17.17 11.56
N VAL A 120 0.56 16.53 12.24
CA VAL A 120 0.59 15.11 12.56
C VAL A 120 -0.44 14.42 11.67
N TYR A 121 -0.02 13.36 11.00
CA TYR A 121 -0.80 12.66 10.01
C TYR A 121 -1.31 11.33 10.58
N PRO A 122 -2.64 11.13 10.69
CA PRO A 122 -3.20 9.83 10.99
C PRO A 122 -3.13 8.94 9.74
N LEU A 123 -2.13 8.06 9.67
CA LEU A 123 -1.96 7.11 8.58
C LEU A 123 -2.21 5.71 9.11
N SER A 124 -3.29 5.08 8.66
CA SER A 124 -3.64 3.70 9.01
C SER A 124 -3.63 3.42 10.53
N ARG A 125 -4.33 4.27 11.30
CA ARG A 125 -4.49 4.18 12.77
C ARG A 125 -3.22 4.44 13.58
N VAL A 126 -2.17 4.96 12.93
CA VAL A 126 -0.94 5.42 13.59
C VAL A 126 -0.76 6.90 13.28
N CYS A 127 -0.39 7.68 14.29
CA CYS A 127 -0.08 9.09 14.10
C CYS A 127 1.40 9.32 13.85
N TRP A 128 1.70 9.95 12.72
CA TRP A 128 3.04 10.19 12.25
C TRP A 128 3.32 11.69 12.14
N HIS A 129 4.42 12.13 12.72
CA HIS A 129 5.01 13.43 12.37
C HIS A 129 5.99 13.24 11.21
N SER A 130 5.90 14.11 10.21
CA SER A 130 6.81 14.11 9.07
C SER A 130 7.83 15.24 9.21
N ALA A 131 9.11 14.91 9.14
CA ALA A 131 10.20 15.88 9.03
C ALA A 131 10.83 15.79 7.64
N ASP A 132 10.80 16.91 6.93
CA ASP A 132 11.44 17.04 5.62
C ASP A 132 12.96 17.16 5.79
N ARG A 133 13.72 16.32 5.10
CA ARG A 133 15.20 16.37 5.05
C ARG A 133 15.65 16.57 3.60
N PRO A 134 16.88 17.06 3.37
CA PRO A 134 17.38 17.28 2.02
C PRO A 134 17.36 16.02 1.11
N ASP A 135 17.56 14.83 1.69
CA ASP A 135 17.72 13.57 0.98
C ASP A 135 16.60 12.54 1.26
N ALA A 136 15.75 12.79 2.26
CA ALA A 136 14.66 11.90 2.63
C ALA A 136 13.49 12.63 3.31
N THR A 137 12.41 11.89 3.57
CA THR A 137 11.35 12.31 4.50
C THR A 137 11.36 11.34 5.67
N GLU A 138 11.52 11.86 6.89
CA GLU A 138 11.47 11.06 8.11
C GLU A 138 10.06 11.09 8.68
N TRP A 139 9.44 9.92 8.86
CA TRP A 139 8.14 9.77 9.49
C TRP A 139 8.32 9.12 10.85
N THR A 140 8.01 9.82 11.93
CA THR A 140 8.16 9.27 13.29
C THR A 140 6.80 9.14 13.97
N THR A 141 6.53 8.00 14.59
CA THR A 141 5.29 7.83 15.37
C THR A 141 5.31 8.72 16.60
N VAL A 142 4.15 9.31 16.91
CA VAL A 142 3.99 10.26 18.02
C VAL A 142 2.89 9.84 19.00
N ASP A 143 2.21 8.73 18.71
CA ASP A 143 1.15 8.13 19.52
C ASP A 143 1.58 6.83 20.20
N ARG A 144 2.89 6.50 20.19
CA ARG A 144 3.44 5.21 20.66
C ARG A 144 4.38 5.36 21.85
N GLU A 145 4.33 4.37 22.77
CA GLU A 145 5.24 4.26 23.92
C GLU A 145 6.71 4.25 23.47
N VAL A 146 6.99 3.54 22.37
CA VAL A 146 8.32 3.44 21.76
C VAL A 146 8.24 4.01 20.34
N PRO A 147 8.82 5.18 20.07
CA PRO A 147 8.75 5.81 18.76
C PRO A 147 9.43 4.95 17.67
N VAL A 148 8.78 4.88 16.52
CA VAL A 148 9.29 4.21 15.32
C VAL A 148 9.46 5.27 14.25
N ARG A 149 10.66 5.34 13.67
CA ARG A 149 10.95 6.20 12.52
C ARG A 149 11.06 5.39 11.26
N VAL A 150 10.38 5.85 10.20
CA VAL A 150 10.53 5.38 8.84
C VAL A 150 11.17 6.49 8.02
N THR A 151 12.32 6.22 7.41
CA THR A 151 13.00 7.19 6.55
C THR A 151 12.83 6.78 5.09
N VAL A 152 12.19 7.65 4.31
CA VAL A 152 11.86 7.40 2.90
C VAL A 152 12.71 8.33 2.02
N PRO A 153 13.69 7.83 1.25
CA PRO A 153 14.50 8.65 0.34
C PRO A 153 13.66 9.44 -0.68
N LYS A 154 14.11 10.64 -1.06
CA LYS A 154 13.37 11.55 -1.98
C LYS A 154 13.07 11.00 -3.37
N ARG A 155 13.70 9.91 -3.78
CA ARG A 155 13.38 9.24 -5.04
C ARG A 155 11.98 8.60 -5.05
N TYR A 156 11.42 8.35 -3.87
CA TYR A 156 10.14 7.68 -3.71
C TYR A 156 9.09 8.75 -3.56
N ASP A 157 8.27 8.91 -4.59
CA ASP A 157 7.13 9.81 -4.55
C ASP A 157 6.11 9.35 -3.49
N GLU A 158 5.34 10.30 -2.98
CA GLU A 158 4.31 10.07 -1.96
C GLU A 158 4.84 9.31 -0.73
N PRO A 159 5.83 9.86 0.00
CA PRO A 159 6.53 9.11 1.05
C PRO A 159 5.60 8.58 2.16
N GLY A 160 4.49 9.27 2.43
CA GLY A 160 3.48 8.78 3.38
C GLY A 160 2.84 7.44 2.95
N GLN A 161 2.70 7.18 1.65
CA GLN A 161 2.17 5.93 1.12
C GLN A 161 3.13 4.75 1.28
N TRP A 162 4.43 5.02 1.46
CA TRP A 162 5.42 4.01 1.84
C TRP A 162 5.41 3.75 3.34
N THR A 163 5.26 4.81 4.14
CA THR A 163 5.15 4.73 5.60
C THR A 163 3.94 3.90 6.06
N ILE A 164 2.81 3.98 5.34
CA ILE A 164 1.59 3.21 5.65
C ILE A 164 1.85 1.70 5.77
N ALA A 165 2.79 1.14 4.99
CA ALA A 165 3.11 -0.29 5.01
C ALA A 165 3.56 -0.81 6.39
N PHE A 166 4.00 0.09 7.27
CA PHE A 166 4.48 -0.25 8.61
C PHE A 166 3.44 -0.01 9.72
N SER A 167 2.28 0.58 9.39
CA SER A 167 1.31 0.99 10.41
C SER A 167 0.66 -0.22 11.09
N ASP A 168 0.31 -1.27 10.35
CA ASP A 168 -0.30 -2.46 10.94
C ASP A 168 0.64 -3.21 11.90
N PRO A 169 1.92 -3.50 11.54
CA PRO A 169 2.89 -4.02 12.51
C PRO A 169 3.04 -3.12 13.73
N VAL A 170 3.12 -1.79 13.56
CA VAL A 170 3.22 -0.84 14.67
C VAL A 170 2.02 -0.95 15.61
N VAL A 171 0.79 -0.98 15.08
CA VAL A 171 -0.42 -1.13 15.89
C VAL A 171 -0.42 -2.47 16.64
N ALA A 172 0.02 -3.54 16.00
CA ALA A 172 0.01 -4.87 16.58
C ALA A 172 1.00 -5.05 17.73
N THR A 173 2.14 -4.35 17.70
CA THR A 173 3.26 -4.63 18.61
C THR A 173 3.68 -3.49 19.50
N VAL A 174 3.36 -2.24 19.14
CA VAL A 174 3.83 -1.04 19.84
C VAL A 174 2.66 -0.39 20.59
N PRO A 175 2.62 -0.47 21.93
CA PRO A 175 1.58 0.15 22.73
C PRO A 175 1.43 1.64 22.45
N SER A 176 0.20 2.13 22.50
CA SER A 176 -0.09 3.55 22.41
C SER A 176 0.24 4.29 23.71
N LEU A 177 0.53 5.59 23.60
CA LEU A 177 0.59 6.48 24.75
C LEU A 177 -0.80 6.71 25.35
N GLU A 178 -0.86 6.98 26.65
CA GLU A 178 -2.11 7.38 27.32
C GLU A 178 -2.58 8.76 26.84
N GLN A 179 -1.64 9.66 26.54
CA GLN A 179 -1.90 10.98 26.00
C GLN A 179 -1.39 11.01 24.56
N ILE A 180 -2.32 11.12 23.61
CA ILE A 180 -2.04 11.21 22.18
C ILE A 180 -2.38 12.61 21.68
N PRO A 181 -1.71 13.12 20.63
CA PRO A 181 -2.04 14.43 20.07
C PRO A 181 -3.51 14.55 19.66
N THR A 182 -4.08 15.75 19.81
CA THR A 182 -5.47 16.01 19.39
C THR A 182 -5.64 15.70 17.90
N GLY A 183 -6.62 14.85 17.57
CA GLY A 183 -6.83 14.34 16.20
C GLY A 183 -6.21 12.97 15.92
N CYS A 184 -5.50 12.38 16.89
CA CYS A 184 -4.89 11.04 16.80
C CYS A 184 -5.69 9.91 17.46
N GLY A 185 -6.94 10.17 17.85
CA GLY A 185 -7.80 9.17 18.50
C GLY A 185 -8.51 8.22 17.51
N PRO A 186 -9.06 7.10 18.02
CA PRO A 186 -9.93 6.20 17.25
C PRO A 186 -11.22 6.89 16.78
#